data_AF-A0A9Q0H037-F1
#
_entry.id   AF-A0A9Q0H037-F1
#
_cell.length_a   1.000
_cell.length_b   1.000
_cell.length_c   1.000
_cell.angle_alpha   90.00
_cell.angle_beta   90.00
_cell.angle_gamma   90.00
#
_symmetry.space_group_name_H-M   'P 1'
#
loop_
_entity.id
_entity.type
_entity.pdbx_description
1 polymer ?
#
loop_
_entity_poly.entity_id
_entity_poly.type
_entity_poly.pdbx_seq_one_letter_code
_entity_poly.pdbx_strand_id
1 'polypeptide(L)'
;MSSLIPKEIPKEISPSGVEHLNLRLQGGGCPSGIVPIRRTTKEDLIRWKSFSNSSGNIHQFSPGKTHVNPKLYGDNETHIFGYWTVDGSLKTGCFNHLCNGFVQVSKSLALGQILTVRPITKGHMPVVPMFLYQNTYNKNWIIACGEGKMFEAIGYWPPELFNSIKDFAPLVGWRGEVYAPQGELASKMGTGHFPQNCSVGRQFQSVASFSAVRVHNETYIGVAPYDPSLEYIVDETKYYDIVYFPCIDDEWRHTFFYGGPGEDIDGPSVENIYND
;
A
#
# COMPACT_ATOMS: atom_id res chain seq x y z
N MET A 1 10.91 -20.99 -18.12
CA MET A 1 10.47 -20.09 -17.03
C MET A 1 10.94 -18.69 -17.38
N SER A 2 10.03 -17.81 -17.80
CA SER A 2 10.35 -16.39 -17.99
C SER A 2 10.66 -15.77 -16.62
N SER A 3 11.69 -14.93 -16.56
CA SER A 3 12.10 -14.23 -15.34
C SER A 3 10.95 -13.39 -14.78
N LEU A 4 10.61 -13.57 -13.50
CA LEU A 4 9.71 -12.70 -12.74
C LEU A 4 10.37 -11.35 -12.41
N ILE A 5 11.70 -11.29 -12.51
CA ILE A 5 12.50 -10.10 -12.26
C ILE A 5 12.49 -9.26 -13.55
N PRO A 6 12.15 -7.96 -13.48
CA PRO A 6 12.23 -7.06 -14.62
C PRO A 6 13.67 -7.01 -15.14
N LYS A 7 13.84 -6.74 -16.44
CA LYS A 7 15.18 -6.70 -17.07
C LYS A 7 16.10 -5.65 -16.43
N GLU A 8 15.50 -4.62 -15.84
CA GLU A 8 16.18 -3.66 -14.97
C GLU A 8 15.38 -3.58 -13.67
N ILE A 9 16.04 -3.87 -12.54
CA ILE A 9 15.50 -3.52 -11.22
C ILE A 9 15.63 -2.00 -11.12
N PRO A 10 14.54 -1.25 -10.85
CA PRO A 10 14.65 0.17 -10.62
C PRO A 10 15.71 0.42 -9.54
N LYS A 11 16.74 1.19 -9.87
CA LYS A 11 17.68 1.69 -8.86
C LYS A 11 16.90 2.75 -8.08
N GLU A 12 16.43 2.39 -6.90
CA GLU A 12 15.99 3.41 -5.95
C GLU A 12 17.22 4.18 -5.46
N ILE A 13 17.03 5.47 -5.23
CA ILE A 13 17.95 6.27 -4.44
C ILE A 13 17.35 6.23 -3.05
N SER A 14 17.76 5.27 -2.23
CA SER A 14 17.33 5.23 -0.83
C SER A 14 17.83 6.48 -0.13
N PRO A 15 16.95 7.27 0.50
CA PRO A 15 17.39 8.47 1.17
C PRO A 15 18.35 8.16 2.32
N SER A 16 19.34 9.01 2.52
CA SER A 16 20.31 8.84 3.61
C SER A 16 19.59 8.85 4.98
N GLY A 17 19.84 7.82 5.81
CA GLY A 17 19.20 7.66 7.14
C GLY A 17 17.94 6.79 7.18
N VAL A 18 17.58 6.12 6.08
CA VAL A 18 16.45 5.18 6.03
C VAL A 18 16.89 3.76 6.42
N GLU A 19 16.17 3.13 7.36
CA GLU A 19 16.33 1.69 7.66
C GLU A 19 15.31 0.91 6.84
N HIS A 20 15.80 0.09 5.90
CA HIS A 20 14.94 -0.84 5.18
C HIS A 20 14.43 -1.91 6.13
N LEU A 21 13.11 -2.06 6.19
CA LEU A 21 12.50 -3.07 7.03
C LEU A 21 12.94 -4.47 6.59
N ASN A 22 13.33 -5.30 7.56
CA ASN A 22 13.57 -6.71 7.31
C ASN A 22 12.23 -7.46 7.37
N LEU A 23 11.56 -7.51 6.23
CA LEU A 23 10.17 -7.99 6.09
C LEU A 23 10.01 -9.50 6.11
N ARG A 24 11.08 -10.24 6.39
CA ARG A 24 11.08 -11.70 6.30
C ARG A 24 10.13 -12.31 7.32
N LEU A 25 9.49 -13.40 6.91
CA LEU A 25 8.70 -14.25 7.80
C LEU A 25 9.51 -14.67 9.02
N GLN A 26 8.84 -14.66 10.18
CA GLN A 26 9.37 -15.21 11.41
C GLN A 26 9.76 -16.68 11.18
N GLY A 27 11.05 -16.99 11.33
CA GLY A 27 11.60 -18.33 11.03
C GLY A 27 12.40 -18.44 9.72
N GLY A 28 12.59 -17.36 8.97
CA GLY A 28 13.53 -17.35 7.83
C GLY A 28 12.96 -17.86 6.50
N GLY A 29 11.65 -18.08 6.43
CA GLY A 29 10.92 -18.46 5.21
C GLY A 29 10.77 -19.98 5.00
N CYS A 30 10.31 -20.35 3.81
CA CYS A 30 10.00 -21.74 3.47
C CYS A 30 11.15 -22.48 2.74
N PRO A 31 11.31 -23.81 2.95
CA PRO A 31 12.19 -24.67 2.17
C PRO A 31 12.03 -24.57 0.64
N SER A 32 12.97 -25.15 -0.11
CA SER A 32 12.89 -25.13 -1.57
C SER A 32 11.69 -25.90 -2.11
N GLY A 33 11.02 -25.36 -3.14
CA GLY A 33 9.84 -25.94 -3.75
C GLY A 33 8.51 -25.61 -3.06
N ILE A 34 8.54 -24.89 -1.93
CA ILE A 34 7.33 -24.48 -1.20
C ILE A 34 7.31 -22.98 -0.95
N VAL A 35 6.09 -22.47 -0.77
CA VAL A 35 5.82 -21.06 -0.50
C VAL A 35 4.92 -20.94 0.74
N PRO A 36 5.07 -19.89 1.55
CA PRO A 36 4.24 -19.62 2.69
C PRO A 36 2.85 -19.18 2.22
N ILE A 37 1.81 -19.84 2.71
CA ILE A 37 0.43 -19.41 2.53
C ILE A 37 -0.17 -19.30 3.92
N ARG A 38 -0.67 -18.10 4.28
CA ARG A 38 -1.39 -17.93 5.55
C ARG A 38 -2.60 -18.86 5.53
N ARG A 39 -2.72 -19.71 6.55
CA ARG A 39 -3.88 -20.59 6.68
C ARG A 39 -5.14 -19.76 6.81
N THR A 40 -6.13 -20.09 6.00
CA THR A 40 -7.46 -19.51 6.06
C THR A 40 -8.35 -20.40 6.91
N THR A 41 -8.96 -19.84 7.95
CA THR A 41 -9.95 -20.52 8.79
C THR A 41 -11.36 -20.34 8.25
N LYS A 42 -12.32 -21.12 8.75
CA LYS A 42 -13.74 -20.94 8.39
C LYS A 42 -14.22 -19.55 8.82
N GLU A 43 -13.73 -19.10 9.97
CA GLU A 43 -14.01 -17.79 10.56
C GLU A 43 -13.47 -16.67 9.67
N ASP A 44 -12.26 -16.81 9.11
CA ASP A 44 -11.72 -15.85 8.13
C ASP A 44 -12.63 -15.69 6.91
N LEU A 45 -13.17 -16.80 6.38
CA LEU A 45 -14.08 -16.77 5.24
C LEU A 45 -15.43 -16.13 5.58
N ILE A 46 -15.96 -16.38 6.77
CA ILE A 46 -17.20 -15.74 7.24
C ILE A 46 -17.00 -14.24 7.37
N ARG A 47 -15.89 -13.81 7.98
CA ARG A 47 -15.56 -12.39 8.18
C ARG A 47 -15.36 -11.68 6.84
N TRP A 48 -14.66 -12.31 5.90
CA TRP A 48 -14.52 -11.80 4.53
C TRP A 48 -15.87 -11.61 3.81
N LYS A 49 -16.75 -12.61 3.84
CA LYS A 49 -18.07 -12.53 3.19
C LYS A 49 -18.95 -11.41 3.75
N SER A 50 -18.78 -11.05 5.02
CA SER A 50 -19.48 -9.90 5.60
C SER A 50 -19.01 -8.56 5.04
N PHE A 51 -17.77 -8.51 4.51
CA PHE A 51 -17.11 -7.29 4.05
C PHE A 51 -17.31 -7.02 2.55
N SER A 52 -17.58 -8.05 1.74
CA SER A 52 -17.80 -7.89 0.28
C SER A 52 -19.10 -7.13 -0.06
N ASN A 53 -19.92 -6.77 0.93
CA ASN A 53 -21.19 -6.07 0.70
C ASN A 53 -21.05 -4.53 0.63
N SER A 54 -19.85 -3.98 0.81
CA SER A 54 -19.56 -2.54 0.63
C SER A 54 -19.09 -2.31 -0.81
N SER A 55 -20.01 -1.83 -1.67
CA SER A 55 -19.85 -1.73 -3.12
C SER A 55 -19.44 -0.34 -3.61
N GLY A 56 -18.55 -0.29 -4.61
CA GLY A 56 -18.31 0.89 -5.46
C GLY A 56 -18.18 0.45 -6.92
N ASN A 57 -18.56 1.25 -7.91
CA ASN A 57 -18.62 0.81 -9.32
C ASN A 57 -17.26 0.78 -10.06
N ILE A 58 -16.15 0.58 -9.37
CA ILE A 58 -14.80 0.70 -9.95
C ILE A 58 -14.03 -0.63 -9.93
N HIS A 59 -13.41 -1.01 -11.04
CA HIS A 59 -12.38 -2.06 -11.03
C HIS A 59 -11.27 -1.62 -10.07
N GLN A 60 -11.07 -2.36 -8.98
CA GLN A 60 -10.08 -2.00 -7.98
C GLN A 60 -9.02 -3.08 -7.89
N PHE A 61 -7.79 -2.67 -8.19
CA PHE A 61 -6.60 -3.48 -7.98
C PHE A 61 -5.68 -2.71 -7.03
N SER A 62 -5.57 -3.19 -5.80
CA SER A 62 -4.82 -2.54 -4.72
C SER A 62 -3.84 -3.54 -4.09
N PRO A 63 -2.77 -3.89 -4.81
CA PRO A 63 -1.73 -4.76 -4.28
C PRO A 63 -0.71 -3.97 -3.45
N GLY A 64 -0.19 -4.57 -2.39
CA GLY A 64 1.02 -4.09 -1.74
C GLY A 64 0.84 -2.88 -0.85
N LYS A 65 -0.35 -2.76 -0.26
CA LYS A 65 -0.63 -1.77 0.78
C LYS A 65 -0.48 -2.40 2.16
N THR A 66 -0.50 -1.55 3.17
CA THR A 66 -0.63 -1.95 4.58
C THR A 66 -2.07 -1.78 5.04
N HIS A 67 -2.57 -2.69 5.88
CA HIS A 67 -3.94 -2.66 6.38
C HIS A 67 -4.02 -3.24 7.78
N VAL A 68 -4.76 -2.56 8.65
CA VAL A 68 -5.21 -3.07 9.94
C VAL A 68 -6.67 -3.43 9.81
N ASN A 69 -7.02 -4.71 9.99
CA ASN A 69 -8.40 -5.16 9.86
C ASN A 69 -8.68 -6.30 10.85
N PRO A 70 -9.17 -5.97 12.06
CA PRO A 70 -9.42 -6.97 13.08
C PRO A 70 -10.49 -7.98 12.68
N LYS A 71 -11.46 -7.54 11.86
CA LYS A 71 -12.47 -8.44 11.30
C LYS A 71 -11.83 -9.42 10.31
N LEU A 72 -10.89 -9.02 9.47
CA LEU A 72 -10.25 -9.94 8.51
C LEU A 72 -9.17 -10.83 9.14
N TYR A 73 -8.32 -10.27 10.00
CA TYR A 73 -7.12 -10.96 10.50
C TYR A 73 -7.35 -11.61 11.86
N GLY A 74 -8.17 -11.01 12.73
CA GLY A 74 -8.37 -11.47 14.11
C GLY A 74 -7.38 -10.88 15.11
N ASP A 75 -6.63 -9.86 14.69
CA ASP A 75 -5.66 -9.12 15.47
C ASP A 75 -5.73 -7.63 15.07
N ASN A 76 -4.99 -6.78 15.79
CA ASN A 76 -4.91 -5.35 15.51
C ASN A 76 -3.57 -4.99 14.86
N GLU A 77 -2.89 -5.97 14.25
CA GLU A 77 -1.57 -5.78 13.67
C GLU A 77 -1.67 -5.13 12.29
N THR A 78 -0.56 -4.53 11.84
CA THR A 78 -0.46 -4.03 10.47
C THR A 78 -0.07 -5.19 9.56
N HIS A 79 -0.85 -5.46 8.52
CA HIS A 79 -0.55 -6.52 7.55
C HIS A 79 -0.20 -5.95 6.18
N ILE A 80 0.76 -6.57 5.49
CA ILE A 80 0.89 -6.39 4.04
C ILE A 80 -0.29 -7.10 3.39
N PHE A 81 -1.04 -6.43 2.54
CA PHE A 81 -2.20 -7.03 1.89
C PHE A 81 -2.25 -6.74 0.39
N GLY A 82 -2.99 -7.59 -0.32
CA GLY A 82 -3.42 -7.32 -1.67
C GLY A 82 -4.92 -7.53 -1.79
N TYR A 83 -5.57 -6.63 -2.51
CA TYR A 83 -6.98 -6.74 -2.86
C TYR A 83 -7.17 -6.57 -4.36
N TRP A 84 -8.02 -7.39 -4.96
CA TRP A 84 -8.41 -7.24 -6.35
C TRP A 84 -9.89 -7.53 -6.56
N THR A 85 -10.52 -6.79 -7.46
CA THR A 85 -11.88 -7.01 -7.96
C THR A 85 -11.99 -6.49 -9.40
N VAL A 86 -12.87 -7.11 -10.18
CA VAL A 86 -13.20 -6.69 -11.55
C VAL A 86 -14.61 -6.16 -11.73
N ASP A 87 -15.33 -5.97 -10.65
CA ASP A 87 -16.68 -5.39 -10.69
C ASP A 87 -16.93 -4.52 -9.48
N GLY A 88 -15.86 -3.99 -8.88
CA GLY A 88 -15.97 -3.08 -7.74
C GLY A 88 -16.65 -3.71 -6.53
N SER A 89 -16.24 -4.94 -6.24
CA SER A 89 -16.71 -5.70 -5.09
C SER A 89 -18.17 -6.14 -5.19
N LEU A 90 -18.82 -6.03 -6.36
CA LEU A 90 -20.23 -6.42 -6.53
C LEU A 90 -20.41 -7.94 -6.48
N LYS A 91 -19.62 -8.71 -7.23
CA LYS A 91 -19.62 -10.18 -7.22
C LYS A 91 -18.20 -10.74 -7.07
N THR A 92 -17.19 -10.01 -7.52
CA THR A 92 -15.78 -10.41 -7.46
C THR A 92 -15.04 -9.56 -6.44
N GLY A 93 -13.94 -10.07 -5.87
CA GLY A 93 -13.28 -9.38 -4.78
C GLY A 93 -12.52 -10.35 -3.91
N CYS A 94 -11.22 -10.13 -3.74
CA CYS A 94 -10.40 -11.09 -3.03
C CYS A 94 -9.29 -10.41 -2.26
N PHE A 95 -9.28 -10.65 -0.95
CA PHE A 95 -8.14 -10.31 -0.12
C PHE A 95 -7.15 -11.48 -0.10
N ASN A 96 -5.87 -11.15 -0.29
CA ASN A 96 -4.74 -12.05 -0.09
C ASN A 96 -4.96 -13.42 -0.81
N HIS A 97 -5.05 -14.50 -0.03
CA HIS A 97 -5.28 -15.88 -0.49
C HIS A 97 -6.65 -16.44 -0.09
N LEU A 98 -7.62 -15.58 0.26
CA LEU A 98 -8.96 -16.03 0.66
C LEU A 98 -9.76 -16.64 -0.49
N CYS A 99 -9.33 -16.39 -1.72
CA CYS A 99 -9.89 -16.98 -2.92
C CYS A 99 -8.78 -17.23 -3.96
N ASN A 100 -9.13 -17.89 -5.05
CA ASN A 100 -8.22 -18.09 -6.16
C ASN A 100 -8.01 -16.76 -6.93
N GLY A 101 -6.75 -16.46 -7.25
CA GLY A 101 -6.41 -15.34 -8.13
C GLY A 101 -4.99 -14.82 -7.94
N PHE A 102 -4.47 -14.87 -6.71
CA PHE A 102 -3.08 -14.52 -6.46
C PHE A 102 -2.19 -15.78 -6.38
N VAL A 103 -1.10 -15.78 -7.12
CA VAL A 103 -0.08 -16.83 -7.09
C VAL A 103 1.11 -16.35 -6.26
N GLN A 104 1.25 -16.91 -5.07
CA GLN A 104 2.39 -16.72 -4.17
C GLN A 104 3.65 -17.34 -4.78
N VAL A 105 4.77 -16.60 -4.83
CA VAL A 105 6.06 -17.12 -5.32
C VAL A 105 7.22 -16.90 -4.35
N SER A 106 7.16 -15.83 -3.55
CA SER A 106 8.17 -15.57 -2.54
C SER A 106 8.14 -16.65 -1.45
N LYS A 107 9.33 -16.97 -0.93
CA LYS A 107 9.51 -17.89 0.20
C LYS A 107 9.62 -17.14 1.53
N SER A 108 9.91 -15.85 1.47
CA SER A 108 10.23 -14.99 2.62
C SER A 108 9.14 -13.98 2.94
N LEU A 109 8.25 -13.67 1.99
CA LEU A 109 7.24 -12.63 2.06
C LEU A 109 5.90 -13.20 1.61
N ALA A 110 4.81 -12.85 2.28
CA ALA A 110 3.48 -13.30 1.90
C ALA A 110 2.44 -12.19 2.04
N LEU A 111 1.40 -12.23 1.21
CA LEU A 111 0.23 -11.39 1.44
C LEU A 111 -0.54 -11.90 2.67
N GLY A 112 -0.98 -10.96 3.50
CA GLY A 112 -1.57 -11.21 4.81
C GLY A 112 -0.56 -11.43 5.92
N GLN A 113 0.76 -11.28 5.68
CA GLN A 113 1.75 -11.35 6.77
C GLN A 113 1.75 -10.07 7.61
N ILE A 114 2.12 -10.21 8.88
CA ILE A 114 2.31 -9.06 9.78
C ILE A 114 3.55 -8.28 9.33
N LEU A 115 3.36 -6.97 9.17
CA LEU A 115 4.41 -6.00 8.96
C LEU A 115 4.88 -5.46 10.31
N THR A 116 5.97 -6.01 10.83
CA THR A 116 6.57 -5.48 12.06
C THR A 116 7.41 -4.25 11.74
N VAL A 117 6.86 -3.07 12.00
CA VAL A 117 7.59 -1.80 11.92
C VAL A 117 8.23 -1.47 13.27
N ARG A 118 9.50 -1.03 13.25
CA ARG A 118 10.13 -0.46 14.44
C ARG A 118 9.52 0.92 14.73
N PRO A 119 9.42 1.34 16.01
CA PRO A 119 8.95 2.67 16.35
C PRO A 119 9.78 3.75 15.65
N ILE A 120 9.10 4.76 15.10
CA ILE A 120 9.76 5.91 14.48
C ILE A 120 10.51 6.67 15.58
N THR A 121 11.83 6.79 15.44
CA THR A 121 12.69 7.57 16.35
C THR A 121 13.38 8.67 15.56
N LYS A 122 13.86 9.73 16.24
CA LYS A 122 14.55 10.84 15.57
C LYS A 122 15.64 10.31 14.64
N GLY A 123 15.51 10.59 13.34
CA GLY A 123 16.44 10.17 12.30
C GLY A 123 16.24 8.77 11.73
N HIS A 124 15.20 8.01 12.15
CA HIS A 124 14.91 6.67 11.64
C HIS A 124 13.45 6.59 11.16
N MET A 125 13.25 6.65 9.84
CA MET A 125 11.96 6.35 9.22
C MET A 125 12.04 4.97 8.55
N PRO A 126 11.19 4.00 8.97
CA PRO A 126 11.13 2.71 8.31
C PRO A 126 10.43 2.87 6.95
N VAL A 127 11.08 2.39 5.88
CA VAL A 127 10.53 2.42 4.51
C VAL A 127 10.37 1.00 3.98
N VAL A 128 9.23 0.76 3.33
CA VAL A 128 8.92 -0.49 2.63
C VAL A 128 8.94 -0.21 1.12
N PRO A 129 10.01 -0.59 0.39
CA PRO A 129 10.07 -0.40 -1.05
C PRO A 129 9.18 -1.43 -1.75
N MET A 130 8.04 -0.97 -2.27
CA MET A 130 7.00 -1.79 -2.90
C MET A 130 6.90 -1.49 -4.39
N PHE A 131 6.82 -2.54 -5.20
CA PHE A 131 6.73 -2.42 -6.65
C PHE A 131 5.49 -3.16 -7.16
N LEU A 132 4.76 -2.49 -8.05
CA LEU A 132 3.71 -3.09 -8.86
C LEU A 132 4.03 -2.86 -10.33
N TYR A 133 4.19 -3.93 -11.09
CA TYR A 133 4.49 -3.83 -12.52
C TYR A 133 3.89 -5.01 -13.28
N GLN A 134 3.66 -4.79 -14.57
CA GLN A 134 3.22 -5.85 -15.46
C GLN A 134 4.42 -6.51 -16.15
N ASN A 135 4.44 -7.83 -16.19
CA ASN A 135 5.41 -8.57 -16.97
C ASN A 135 5.12 -8.42 -18.47
N THR A 136 6.11 -7.97 -19.23
CA THR A 136 5.96 -7.70 -20.67
C THR A 136 5.68 -8.93 -21.52
N TYR A 137 6.04 -10.13 -21.05
CA TYR A 137 5.93 -11.37 -21.80
C TYR A 137 4.60 -12.10 -21.54
N ASN A 138 4.29 -12.38 -20.27
CA ASN A 138 3.10 -13.15 -19.90
C ASN A 138 1.95 -12.29 -19.35
N LYS A 139 2.14 -10.95 -19.28
CA LYS A 139 1.13 -9.99 -18.83
C LYS A 139 0.66 -10.16 -17.37
N ASN A 140 1.36 -10.97 -16.59
CA ASN A 140 1.10 -11.08 -15.15
C ASN A 140 1.37 -9.75 -14.46
N TRP A 141 0.47 -9.34 -13.57
CA TRP A 141 0.71 -8.24 -12.64
C TRP A 141 1.51 -8.76 -11.46
N ILE A 142 2.76 -8.31 -11.32
CA ILE A 142 3.69 -8.76 -10.31
C ILE A 142 3.76 -7.71 -9.20
N ILE A 143 3.66 -8.19 -7.96
CA ILE A 143 4.00 -7.42 -6.78
C ILE A 143 5.36 -7.89 -6.26
N ALA A 144 6.25 -6.94 -6.03
CA ALA A 144 7.57 -7.20 -5.48
C ALA A 144 7.89 -6.21 -4.36
N CYS A 145 8.87 -6.58 -3.55
CA CYS A 145 9.32 -5.79 -2.43
C CYS A 145 10.84 -5.92 -2.27
N GLY A 146 11.47 -4.89 -1.72
CA GLY A 146 12.90 -4.88 -1.42
C GLY A 146 13.72 -4.15 -2.49
N GLU A 147 14.99 -3.88 -2.18
CA GLU A 147 15.91 -3.14 -3.04
C GLU A 147 17.16 -3.95 -3.35
N GLY A 148 17.76 -3.74 -4.53
CA GLY A 148 19.04 -4.32 -4.91
C GLY A 148 19.03 -5.85 -4.82
N LYS A 149 19.91 -6.42 -3.98
CA LYS A 149 20.00 -7.88 -3.77
C LYS A 149 18.85 -8.45 -2.93
N MET A 150 18.06 -7.59 -2.27
CA MET A 150 16.90 -7.98 -1.46
C MET A 150 15.57 -7.86 -2.23
N PHE A 151 15.60 -7.42 -3.48
CA PHE A 151 14.42 -7.39 -4.33
C PHE A 151 13.86 -8.80 -4.55
N GLU A 152 12.60 -9.01 -4.19
CA GLU A 152 11.91 -10.29 -4.30
C GLU A 152 10.47 -10.08 -4.77
N ALA A 153 10.06 -10.85 -5.79
CA ALA A 153 8.65 -10.91 -6.18
C ALA A 153 7.86 -11.67 -5.10
N ILE A 154 6.89 -11.01 -4.47
CA ILE A 154 5.98 -11.65 -3.50
C ILE A 154 5.10 -12.68 -4.22
N GLY A 155 4.58 -12.29 -5.39
CA GLY A 155 3.72 -13.12 -6.22
C GLY A 155 3.14 -12.34 -7.38
N TYR A 156 2.14 -12.91 -8.05
CA TYR A 156 1.51 -12.29 -9.19
C TYR A 156 0.02 -12.61 -9.34
N TRP A 157 -0.69 -11.73 -10.04
CA TRP A 157 -2.05 -11.95 -10.53
C TRP A 157 -2.01 -12.24 -12.04
N PRO A 158 -2.58 -13.38 -12.49
CA PRO A 158 -2.70 -13.67 -13.91
C PRO A 158 -3.57 -12.64 -14.65
N PRO A 159 -3.25 -12.30 -15.91
CA PRO A 159 -4.01 -11.33 -16.69
C PRO A 159 -5.46 -11.76 -16.94
N GLU A 160 -5.76 -13.07 -16.91
CA GLU A 160 -7.11 -13.61 -17.13
C GLU A 160 -8.10 -13.18 -16.05
N LEU A 161 -7.62 -12.71 -14.91
CA LEU A 161 -8.49 -12.13 -13.87
C LEU A 161 -9.09 -10.81 -14.30
N PHE A 162 -8.44 -10.08 -15.21
CA PHE A 162 -8.72 -8.69 -15.48
C PHE A 162 -9.24 -8.47 -16.90
N ASN A 163 -10.33 -7.70 -17.01
CA ASN A 163 -10.84 -7.25 -18.31
C ASN A 163 -10.24 -5.90 -18.70
N SER A 164 -10.19 -4.94 -17.76
CA SER A 164 -9.83 -3.53 -18.00
C SER A 164 -8.34 -3.22 -17.83
N ILE A 165 -7.61 -4.02 -17.05
CA ILE A 165 -6.17 -3.83 -16.80
C ILE A 165 -5.32 -4.97 -17.38
N LYS A 166 -5.85 -5.70 -18.37
CA LYS A 166 -5.17 -6.86 -18.95
C LYS A 166 -3.86 -6.49 -19.64
N ASP A 167 -3.84 -5.36 -20.36
CA ASP A 167 -2.71 -4.96 -21.21
C ASP A 167 -1.92 -3.77 -20.65
N PHE A 168 -2.60 -2.87 -19.94
CA PHE A 168 -2.03 -1.72 -19.23
C PHE A 168 -3.04 -1.21 -18.19
N ALA A 169 -2.59 -0.36 -17.25
CA ALA A 169 -3.48 0.30 -16.30
C ALA A 169 -3.83 1.71 -16.83
N PRO A 170 -5.12 2.02 -17.09
CA PRO A 170 -5.53 3.34 -17.60
C PRO A 170 -5.52 4.42 -16.50
N LEU A 171 -5.58 4.00 -15.23
CA LEU A 171 -5.50 4.86 -14.07
C LEU A 171 -4.57 4.19 -13.05
N VAL A 172 -3.64 4.96 -12.51
CA VAL A 172 -2.79 4.55 -11.39
C VAL A 172 -2.90 5.64 -10.34
N GLY A 173 -2.99 5.23 -9.09
CA GLY A 173 -3.06 6.16 -7.98
C GLY A 173 -2.65 5.50 -6.69
N TRP A 174 -2.34 6.34 -5.72
CA TRP A 174 -2.04 5.94 -4.36
C TRP A 174 -3.16 6.44 -3.45
N ARG A 175 -3.59 5.59 -2.54
CA ARG A 175 -4.80 5.80 -1.75
C ARG A 175 -4.67 5.14 -0.39
N GLY A 176 -5.04 5.87 0.65
CA GLY A 176 -5.47 5.34 1.94
C GLY A 176 -7.00 5.31 2.03
N GLU A 177 -7.56 4.41 2.82
CA GLU A 177 -8.99 4.36 3.10
C GLU A 177 -9.18 4.02 4.57
N VAL A 178 -10.14 4.67 5.21
CA VAL A 178 -10.66 4.29 6.52
C VAL A 178 -12.12 3.96 6.34
N TYR A 179 -12.54 2.84 6.89
CA TYR A 179 -13.93 2.41 6.91
C TYR A 179 -14.43 2.38 8.35
N ALA A 180 -15.55 3.06 8.60
CA ALA A 180 -16.27 3.05 9.86
C ALA A 180 -17.73 2.65 9.61
N PRO A 181 -18.23 1.57 10.22
CA PRO A 181 -19.66 1.27 10.23
C PRO A 181 -20.48 2.42 10.83
N GLN A 182 -21.75 2.50 10.47
CA GLN A 182 -22.65 3.50 11.05
C GLN A 182 -22.70 3.37 12.58
N GLY A 183 -22.38 4.45 13.29
CA GLY A 183 -22.36 4.51 14.75
C GLY A 183 -21.02 4.10 15.38
N GLU A 184 -20.02 3.71 14.58
CA GLU A 184 -18.63 3.57 15.02
C GLU A 184 -17.83 4.81 14.61
N LEU A 185 -16.87 5.22 15.45
CA LEU A 185 -16.00 6.35 15.15
C LEU A 185 -14.95 5.95 14.11
N ALA A 186 -14.71 6.82 13.13
CA ALA A 186 -13.65 6.59 12.16
C ALA A 186 -12.26 6.55 12.84
N SER A 187 -11.47 5.54 12.47
CA SER A 187 -10.16 5.28 13.06
C SER A 187 -9.06 6.17 12.49
N LYS A 188 -7.97 6.31 13.25
CA LYS A 188 -6.74 7.02 12.82
C LYS A 188 -6.20 6.47 11.50
N MET A 189 -5.79 7.36 10.58
CA MET A 189 -5.09 6.98 9.35
C MET A 189 -3.58 7.25 9.49
N GLY A 190 -2.75 6.32 9.02
CA GLY A 190 -1.30 6.44 9.08
C GLY A 190 -0.81 6.49 10.53
N THR A 191 -0.16 7.59 10.92
CA THR A 191 0.30 7.81 12.31
C THR A 191 -0.75 8.48 13.21
N GLY A 192 -1.94 8.80 12.68
CA GLY A 192 -2.96 9.56 13.39
C GLY A 192 -2.74 11.08 13.41
N HIS A 193 -1.68 11.58 12.78
CA HIS A 193 -1.40 13.01 12.68
C HIS A 193 -1.78 13.55 11.30
N PHE A 194 -2.29 14.77 11.25
CA PHE A 194 -2.45 15.48 9.98
C PHE A 194 -1.08 15.79 9.35
N PRO A 195 -0.97 15.73 8.02
CA PRO A 195 0.14 16.35 7.30
C PRO A 195 0.06 17.88 7.44
N GLN A 196 0.64 18.47 8.49
CA GLN A 196 0.67 19.93 8.66
C GLN A 196 1.46 20.62 7.54
N ASN A 197 1.24 21.93 7.34
CA ASN A 197 2.09 22.77 6.47
C ASN A 197 3.52 22.81 7.03
N CYS A 198 4.32 21.83 6.64
CA CYS A 198 5.61 21.53 7.23
C CYS A 198 6.66 22.54 6.75
N SER A 199 7.14 23.39 7.67
CA SER A 199 8.40 24.11 7.48
C SER A 199 9.56 23.11 7.54
N VAL A 200 10.46 23.17 6.55
CA VAL A 200 11.55 22.22 6.32
C VAL A 200 12.32 21.86 7.61
N GLY A 201 12.46 20.56 7.88
CA GLY A 201 13.60 20.05 8.66
C GLY A 201 13.33 19.17 9.88
N ARG A 202 12.13 19.10 10.46
CA ARG A 202 11.90 18.26 11.68
C ARG A 202 10.56 17.52 11.79
N GLN A 203 9.50 17.94 11.10
CA GLN A 203 8.16 17.34 11.25
C GLN A 203 7.87 16.18 10.27
N PHE A 204 8.66 16.03 9.21
CA PHE A 204 8.51 14.92 8.24
C PHE A 204 8.66 13.53 8.88
N GLN A 205 9.26 13.44 10.07
CA GLN A 205 9.57 12.17 10.75
C GLN A 205 8.41 11.62 11.59
N SER A 206 7.16 12.10 11.44
CA SER A 206 6.05 11.63 12.28
C SER A 206 4.72 11.48 11.53
N VAL A 207 4.73 11.59 10.21
CA VAL A 207 3.53 11.44 9.35
C VAL A 207 3.78 10.30 8.37
N ALA A 208 2.73 9.54 8.04
CA ALA A 208 2.85 8.49 7.03
C ALA A 208 3.02 9.11 5.64
N SER A 209 3.80 8.45 4.79
CA SER A 209 4.06 8.93 3.44
C SER A 209 4.15 7.81 2.42
N PHE A 210 3.91 8.16 1.18
CA PHE A 210 4.48 7.47 0.04
C PHE A 210 5.48 8.42 -0.59
N SER A 211 6.68 7.92 -0.84
CA SER A 211 7.82 8.74 -1.25
C SER A 211 8.49 8.16 -2.47
N ALA A 212 9.19 9.01 -3.23
CA ALA A 212 9.86 8.63 -4.47
C ALA A 212 8.92 7.94 -5.48
N VAL A 213 7.64 8.34 -5.52
CA VAL A 213 6.67 7.63 -6.36
C VAL A 213 6.95 7.80 -7.85
N ARG A 214 6.78 6.70 -8.59
CA ARG A 214 7.01 6.62 -10.04
C ARG A 214 5.91 5.82 -10.71
N VAL A 215 5.61 6.17 -11.96
CA VAL A 215 4.75 5.39 -12.85
C VAL A 215 5.57 4.99 -14.07
N HIS A 216 5.36 3.79 -14.59
CA HIS A 216 5.98 3.38 -15.86
C HIS A 216 5.06 3.77 -17.01
N ASN A 217 5.59 4.49 -18.00
CA ASN A 217 4.85 4.84 -19.22
C ASN A 217 4.79 3.66 -20.22
N GLU A 218 4.23 3.88 -21.42
CA GLU A 218 4.12 2.82 -22.44
C GLU A 218 5.46 2.24 -22.92
N THR A 219 6.57 2.95 -22.71
CA THR A 219 7.92 2.47 -23.04
C THR A 219 8.63 1.80 -21.85
N TYR A 220 7.92 1.56 -20.75
CA TYR A 220 8.42 0.94 -19.51
C TYR A 220 9.54 1.76 -18.85
N ILE A 221 9.54 3.07 -19.05
CA ILE A 221 10.43 4.00 -18.38
C ILE A 221 9.71 4.55 -17.15
N GLY A 222 10.35 4.46 -15.99
CA GLY A 222 9.86 5.06 -14.75
C GLY A 222 9.92 6.59 -14.86
N VAL A 223 8.75 7.22 -14.92
CA VAL A 223 8.59 8.67 -14.96
C VAL A 223 7.99 9.16 -13.64
N ALA A 224 8.28 10.41 -13.33
CA ALA A 224 7.57 11.12 -12.27
C ALA A 224 6.06 11.16 -12.59
N PRO A 225 5.18 11.07 -11.58
CA PRO A 225 3.79 11.48 -11.73
C PRO A 225 3.74 13.01 -11.77
N TYR A 226 4.35 13.61 -12.80
CA TYR A 226 4.19 15.02 -13.10
C TYR A 226 3.24 15.11 -14.28
N ASP A 227 1.96 15.23 -13.95
CA ASP A 227 0.91 15.47 -14.91
C ASP A 227 0.01 16.57 -14.32
N PRO A 228 -0.36 17.63 -15.09
CA PRO A 228 -1.46 18.51 -14.71
C PRO A 228 -2.79 17.77 -14.41
N SER A 229 -2.91 16.48 -14.73
CA SER A 229 -4.04 15.61 -14.39
C SER A 229 -4.00 15.00 -12.97
N LEU A 230 -2.94 15.22 -12.18
CA LEU A 230 -2.85 14.66 -10.83
C LEU A 230 -3.95 15.28 -9.93
N GLU A 231 -4.92 14.46 -9.56
CA GLU A 231 -6.05 14.84 -8.71
C GLU A 231 -5.79 14.43 -7.25
N TYR A 232 -6.14 15.33 -6.33
CA TYR A 232 -6.11 15.05 -4.89
C TYR A 232 -7.55 14.98 -4.39
N ILE A 233 -7.91 13.83 -3.83
CA ILE A 233 -9.26 13.57 -3.34
C ILE A 233 -9.18 13.25 -1.85
N VAL A 234 -9.93 14.01 -1.05
CA VAL A 234 -10.12 13.78 0.38
C VAL A 234 -11.60 13.90 0.68
N ASP A 235 -12.22 12.79 1.08
CA ASP A 235 -13.67 12.74 1.31
C ASP A 235 -14.07 13.47 2.60
N GLU A 236 -13.28 13.30 3.67
CA GLU A 236 -13.57 13.81 5.03
C GLU A 236 -12.41 14.69 5.54
N THR A 237 -12.30 15.90 4.99
CA THR A 237 -11.19 16.85 5.26
C THR A 237 -11.12 17.30 6.73
N LYS A 238 -12.20 17.14 7.49
CA LYS A 238 -12.23 17.41 8.93
C LYS A 238 -11.34 16.44 9.72
N TYR A 239 -11.19 15.20 9.25
CA TYR A 239 -10.55 14.12 10.02
C TYR A 239 -9.29 13.57 9.34
N TYR A 240 -9.11 13.81 8.05
CA TYR A 240 -7.96 13.36 7.28
C TYR A 240 -7.51 14.42 6.29
N ASP A 241 -6.23 14.38 5.92
CA ASP A 241 -5.69 15.28 4.92
C ASP A 241 -4.54 14.60 4.14
N ILE A 242 -4.22 15.17 2.97
CA ILE A 242 -3.11 14.76 2.11
C ILE A 242 -2.37 16.00 1.59
N VAL A 243 -1.05 16.01 1.71
CA VAL A 243 -0.20 17.08 1.18
C VAL A 243 0.87 16.50 0.28
N TYR A 244 0.95 17.01 -0.96
CA TYR A 244 1.95 16.59 -1.94
C TYR A 244 3.09 17.59 -2.05
N PHE A 245 4.31 17.05 -2.03
CA PHE A 245 5.54 17.77 -2.22
C PHE A 245 6.27 17.21 -3.45
N PRO A 246 6.26 17.93 -4.59
CA PRO A 246 6.91 17.48 -5.81
C PRO A 246 8.43 17.42 -5.66
N CYS A 247 9.03 18.32 -4.88
CA CYS A 247 10.47 18.46 -4.72
C CYS A 247 10.81 18.80 -3.26
N ILE A 248 11.07 17.79 -2.43
CA ILE A 248 11.62 17.99 -1.07
C ILE A 248 13.15 18.12 -1.17
N ASP A 249 13.79 17.17 -1.86
CA ASP A 249 15.19 17.13 -2.32
C ASP A 249 15.30 16.03 -3.41
N ASP A 250 16.48 15.75 -3.98
CA ASP A 250 16.65 14.76 -5.06
C ASP A 250 16.25 13.32 -4.68
N GLU A 251 16.29 12.97 -3.37
CA GLU A 251 16.03 11.65 -2.80
C GLU A 251 14.54 11.46 -2.44
N TRP A 252 13.85 12.52 -1.99
CA TRP A 252 12.44 12.50 -1.54
C TRP A 252 11.45 13.13 -2.54
N ARG A 253 11.81 13.25 -3.83
CA ARG A 253 10.92 13.81 -4.87
C ARG A 253 9.61 13.04 -4.99
N HIS A 254 8.54 13.77 -5.34
CA HIS A 254 7.19 13.23 -5.49
C HIS A 254 6.77 12.43 -4.25
N THR A 255 6.73 13.12 -3.10
CA THR A 255 6.25 12.54 -1.84
C THR A 255 4.89 13.12 -1.53
N PHE A 256 3.93 12.29 -1.12
CA PHE A 256 2.72 12.76 -0.48
C PHE A 256 2.63 12.20 0.94
N PHE A 257 2.37 13.11 1.87
CA PHE A 257 2.10 12.80 3.27
C PHE A 257 0.60 12.72 3.46
N TYR A 258 0.17 11.76 4.27
CA TYR A 258 -1.24 11.54 4.53
C TYR A 258 -1.44 11.12 5.98
N GLY A 259 -2.63 11.37 6.51
CA GLY A 259 -3.00 10.92 7.84
C GLY A 259 -4.12 11.75 8.44
N GLY A 260 -4.40 11.47 9.71
CA GLY A 260 -5.37 12.21 10.49
C GLY A 260 -5.89 11.40 11.68
N PRO A 261 -6.42 12.07 12.70
CA PRO A 261 -6.80 11.45 13.97
C PRO A 261 -8.06 10.59 13.89
N GLY A 262 -8.82 10.67 12.81
CA GLY A 262 -10.17 10.11 12.77
C GLY A 262 -11.14 10.90 13.65
N GLU A 263 -12.28 10.29 13.99
CA GLU A 263 -13.37 10.94 14.75
C GLU A 263 -13.16 10.90 16.28
N ASP A 264 -11.92 10.71 16.72
CA ASP A 264 -11.60 10.54 18.14
C ASP A 264 -11.84 11.84 18.94
N ILE A 265 -12.57 11.72 20.05
CA ILE A 265 -13.12 12.85 20.84
C ILE A 265 -12.02 13.53 21.70
N ASP A 266 -10.84 12.90 21.83
CA ASP A 266 -9.71 13.39 22.63
C ASP A 266 -8.56 14.03 21.80
N GLY A 267 -8.77 14.28 20.50
CA GLY A 267 -7.84 15.06 19.66
C GLY A 267 -7.98 16.57 19.92
N PRO A 268 -6.90 17.38 19.84
CA PRO A 268 -6.97 18.78 20.22
C PRO A 268 -8.04 19.48 19.38
N SER A 269 -8.96 20.15 20.06
CA SER A 269 -9.83 21.15 19.47
C SER A 269 -8.96 22.05 18.59
N VAL A 270 -9.13 21.96 17.27
CA VAL A 270 -8.61 22.97 16.35
C VAL A 270 -9.43 24.22 16.63
N GLU A 271 -9.04 24.98 17.65
CA GLU A 271 -9.36 26.39 17.72
C GLU A 271 -8.69 27.02 16.50
N ASN A 272 -9.49 27.22 15.45
CA ASN A 272 -9.14 28.14 14.38
C ASN A 272 -8.98 29.53 15.00
N ILE A 273 -7.78 29.84 15.48
CA ILE A 273 -7.40 31.22 15.77
C ILE A 273 -7.11 31.86 14.40
N TYR A 274 -8.16 32.34 13.76
CA TYR A 274 -8.02 33.47 12.84
C TYR A 274 -7.61 34.66 13.71
N ASN A 275 -6.34 35.07 13.62
CA ASN A 275 -5.97 36.43 13.97
C ASN A 275 -6.08 37.26 12.70
N ASP A 276 -6.93 38.28 12.75
CA ASP A 276 -7.02 39.38 11.78
C ASP A 276 -5.67 40.12 11.64
#